data_AF-A0A7V6NZE0-F1
#
_entry.id   AF-A0A7V6NZE0-F1
#
_cell.length_a   1.000
_cell.length_b   1.000
_cell.length_c   1.000
_cell.angle_alpha   90.00
_cell.angle_beta   90.00
_cell.angle_gamma   90.00
#
_symmetry.space_group_name_H-M   'P 1'
#
loop_
_entity.id
_entity.type
_entity.pdbx_description
1 polymer ?
#
loop_
_entity_poly.entity_id
_entity_poly.type
_entity_poly.pdbx_seq_one_letter_code
_entity_poly.pdbx_strand_id
1 'polypeptide(L)'
;MAGRITHTVISILLLTYLIFLVIFYFLHENMRVTVDRINYEVAEVISTSAIFTGNLYSYLEDSILKYGEYKISLRLDKQVKSGIYDTFFDIDDIIDKPLRVGDRLTIHLKDQDMSLFDSLLNATIPGYRSSFFDNRIESVYTAVISKNYIDLVKGYDVIADIRKYSNDESVAILVITKLNSSGKFYGSASHVYVDTDNTVYGDTQDEWGNTGVNYIFDNGDFLREVEVYPDGLIKLIKYSQQ
;
A
#
# COMPACT_ATOMS: atom_id res chain seq x y z
N MET A 1 -9.26 -11.23 -65.52
CA MET A 1 -8.05 -10.91 -64.72
C MET A 1 -8.38 -10.10 -63.47
N ALA A 2 -9.20 -9.05 -63.56
CA ALA A 2 -9.62 -8.24 -62.41
C ALA A 2 -10.11 -9.06 -61.20
N GLY A 3 -10.99 -10.04 -61.41
CA GLY A 3 -11.50 -10.90 -60.33
C GLY A 3 -10.45 -11.72 -59.57
N ARG A 4 -9.36 -12.14 -60.24
CA ARG A 4 -8.24 -12.83 -59.57
C ARG A 4 -7.43 -11.86 -58.73
N ILE A 5 -7.16 -10.66 -59.26
CA ILE A 5 -6.44 -9.61 -58.54
C ILE A 5 -7.22 -9.17 -57.30
N THR A 6 -8.53 -8.94 -57.42
CA THR A 6 -9.37 -8.56 -56.27
C THR A 6 -9.41 -9.65 -55.21
N HIS A 7 -9.54 -10.93 -55.60
CA HIS A 7 -9.48 -12.04 -54.64
C HIS A 7 -8.15 -12.08 -53.91
N THR A 8 -7.02 -11.99 -54.62
CA THR A 8 -5.69 -12.00 -54.00
C THR A 8 -5.51 -10.85 -53.00
N VAL A 9 -5.95 -9.63 -53.35
CA VAL A 9 -5.85 -8.47 -52.44
C VAL A 9 -6.69 -8.70 -51.17
N ILE A 10 -7.94 -9.16 -51.31
CA ILE A 10 -8.81 -9.45 -50.16
C ILE A 10 -8.22 -10.55 -49.28
N SER A 11 -7.70 -11.63 -49.87
CA SER A 11 -7.08 -12.71 -49.11
C SER A 11 -5.85 -12.24 -48.33
N ILE A 12 -5.01 -11.39 -48.91
CA ILE A 12 -3.85 -10.83 -48.22
C ILE A 12 -4.31 -9.94 -47.06
N LEU A 13 -5.27 -9.04 -47.29
CA LEU A 13 -5.80 -8.16 -46.24
C LEU A 13 -6.41 -8.95 -45.08
N LEU A 14 -7.17 -10.00 -45.38
CA LEU A 14 -7.78 -10.86 -44.37
C LEU A 14 -6.72 -11.65 -43.58
N LEU A 15 -5.68 -12.16 -44.25
CA LEU A 15 -4.56 -12.83 -43.59
C LEU A 15 -3.82 -11.87 -42.67
N THR A 16 -3.50 -10.67 -43.14
CA THR A 16 -2.83 -9.63 -42.35
C THR A 16 -3.67 -9.22 -41.14
N TYR A 17 -4.99 -9.04 -41.33
CA TYR A 17 -5.92 -8.75 -40.24
C TYR A 17 -5.91 -9.86 -39.17
N LEU A 18 -5.97 -11.13 -39.58
CA LEU A 18 -5.92 -12.26 -38.65
C LEU A 18 -4.59 -12.34 -37.89
N ILE A 19 -3.46 -12.08 -38.56
CA ILE A 19 -2.14 -12.02 -37.90
C ILE A 19 -2.12 -10.92 -36.84
N PHE A 20 -2.59 -9.71 -37.16
CA PHE A 20 -2.66 -8.62 -36.19
C PHE A 20 -3.59 -8.95 -35.02
N LEU A 21 -4.75 -9.53 -35.29
CA LEU A 21 -5.69 -9.94 -34.25
C LEU A 21 -5.03 -10.90 -33.25
N VAL A 22 -4.26 -11.88 -33.74
CA VAL A 22 -3.52 -12.81 -32.87
C VAL A 22 -2.43 -12.08 -32.06
N ILE A 23 -1.66 -11.19 -32.68
CA ILE A 23 -0.60 -10.43 -31.98
C ILE A 23 -1.21 -9.56 -30.88
N PHE A 24 -2.27 -8.81 -31.19
CA PHE A 24 -2.92 -7.92 -30.22
C PHE A 24 -3.65 -8.70 -29.12
N TYR A 25 -4.18 -9.89 -29.42
CA TYR A 25 -4.73 -10.78 -28.40
C TYR A 25 -3.67 -11.17 -27.36
N PHE A 26 -2.48 -11.61 -27.80
CA PHE A 26 -1.41 -11.96 -26.86
C PHE A 26 -0.90 -10.76 -26.08
N LEU A 27 -0.86 -9.58 -26.68
CA LEU A 27 -0.52 -8.35 -25.98
C LEU A 27 -1.57 -8.02 -24.91
N HIS A 28 -2.85 -8.11 -25.25
CA HIS A 28 -3.97 -7.89 -24.33
C HIS A 28 -3.91 -8.84 -23.12
N GLU A 29 -3.77 -10.14 -23.36
CA GLU A 29 -3.66 -11.14 -22.29
C GLU A 29 -2.41 -10.93 -21.42
N ASN A 30 -1.29 -10.52 -22.00
CA ASN A 30 -0.07 -10.22 -21.23
C ASN A 30 -0.28 -9.02 -20.28
N MET A 31 -0.90 -7.95 -20.78
CA MET A 31 -1.25 -6.79 -19.95
C MET A 31 -2.20 -7.19 -18.83
N ARG A 32 -3.25 -7.96 -19.14
CA ARG A 32 -4.21 -8.46 -18.15
C ARG A 32 -3.53 -9.24 -17.02
N VAL A 33 -2.72 -10.24 -17.36
CA VAL A 33 -1.99 -11.07 -16.38
C VAL A 33 -1.03 -10.21 -15.54
N THR A 34 -0.40 -9.20 -16.16
CA THR A 34 0.54 -8.33 -15.45
C THR A 34 -0.19 -7.43 -14.45
N VAL A 35 -1.31 -6.84 -14.83
CA VAL A 35 -2.16 -6.01 -13.95
C VAL A 35 -2.73 -6.84 -12.81
N ASP A 36 -3.20 -8.05 -13.10
CA ASP A 36 -3.67 -8.99 -12.08
C ASP A 36 -2.57 -9.31 -11.06
N ARG A 37 -1.35 -9.56 -11.54
CA ARG A 37 -0.21 -9.82 -10.65
C ARG A 37 0.11 -8.61 -9.76
N ILE A 38 0.16 -7.40 -10.32
CA ILE A 38 0.44 -6.19 -9.54
C ILE A 38 -0.63 -6.00 -8.45
N ASN A 39 -1.91 -6.16 -8.80
CA ASN A 39 -3.02 -6.04 -7.85
C ASN A 39 -2.93 -7.10 -6.74
N TYR A 40 -2.62 -8.34 -7.11
CA TYR A 40 -2.38 -9.42 -6.15
C TYR A 40 -1.22 -9.09 -5.18
N GLU A 41 -0.07 -8.64 -5.69
CA GLU A 41 1.10 -8.29 -4.87
C GLU A 41 0.76 -7.18 -3.86
N VAL A 42 0.05 -6.14 -4.30
CA VAL A 42 -0.41 -5.06 -3.40
C VAL A 42 -1.39 -5.60 -2.35
N ALA A 43 -2.36 -6.43 -2.75
CA ALA A 43 -3.30 -7.04 -1.81
C ALA A 43 -2.61 -7.95 -0.79
N GLU A 44 -1.56 -8.68 -1.20
CA GLU A 44 -0.76 -9.52 -0.32
C GLU A 44 0.04 -8.70 0.70
N VAL A 45 0.67 -7.60 0.25
CA VAL A 45 1.35 -6.66 1.16
C VAL A 45 0.36 -6.10 2.19
N ILE A 46 -0.83 -5.66 1.77
CA ILE A 46 -1.84 -5.12 2.70
C ILE A 46 -2.35 -6.18 3.68
N SER A 47 -2.55 -7.41 3.20
CA SER A 47 -2.97 -8.56 4.04
C SER A 47 -1.98 -8.86 5.17
N THR A 48 -0.69 -8.60 4.93
CA THR A 48 0.41 -8.91 5.87
C THR A 48 0.83 -7.71 6.73
N SER A 49 0.81 -6.50 6.18
CA SER A 49 1.14 -5.24 6.87
C SER A 49 -0.04 -4.67 7.66
N ALA A 50 -1.27 -5.03 7.27
CA ALA A 50 -2.52 -4.49 7.79
C ALA A 50 -2.64 -2.97 7.66
N ILE A 51 -1.99 -2.39 6.66
CA ILE A 51 -2.13 -0.97 6.32
C ILE A 51 -2.00 -0.80 4.80
N PHE A 52 -2.90 0.00 4.23
CA PHE A 52 -2.76 0.45 2.86
C PHE A 52 -2.23 1.88 2.86
N THR A 53 -0.92 2.03 2.70
CA THR A 53 -0.27 3.34 2.79
C THR A 53 -0.44 4.15 1.51
N GLY A 54 -0.36 5.47 1.62
CA GLY A 54 -0.35 6.36 0.45
C GLY A 54 0.77 6.01 -0.55
N ASN A 55 1.96 5.65 -0.06
CA ASN A 55 3.07 5.20 -0.91
C ASN A 55 2.74 3.92 -1.69
N LEU A 56 2.04 2.97 -1.06
CA LEU A 56 1.65 1.73 -1.72
C LEU A 56 0.54 1.97 -2.75
N TYR A 57 -0.37 2.92 -2.46
CA TYR A 57 -1.37 3.38 -3.41
C TYR A 57 -0.73 4.04 -4.64
N SER A 58 0.20 4.98 -4.44
CA SER A 58 0.94 5.59 -5.56
C SER A 58 1.73 4.57 -6.35
N TYR A 59 2.35 3.58 -5.69
CA TYR A 59 3.02 2.48 -6.39
C TYR A 59 2.06 1.68 -7.28
N LEU A 60 0.86 1.36 -6.77
CA LEU A 60 -0.17 0.66 -7.54
C LEU A 60 -0.57 1.48 -8.78
N GLU A 61 -0.90 2.75 -8.58
CA GLU A 61 -1.30 3.69 -9.64
C GLU A 61 -0.21 3.84 -10.71
N ASP A 62 1.02 4.17 -10.31
CA ASP A 62 2.16 4.36 -11.23
C ASP A 62 2.51 3.06 -11.98
N SER A 63 2.30 1.91 -11.34
CA SER A 63 2.61 0.61 -11.95
C SER A 63 1.59 0.22 -13.01
N ILE A 64 0.30 0.47 -12.77
CA ILE A 64 -0.78 0.10 -13.71
C ILE A 64 -0.91 1.12 -14.85
N LEU A 65 -0.59 2.40 -14.62
CA LEU A 65 -0.59 3.45 -15.65
C LEU A 65 0.33 3.14 -16.85
N LYS A 66 1.33 2.27 -16.66
CA LYS A 66 2.22 1.80 -17.73
C LYS A 66 1.50 0.91 -18.75
N TYR A 67 0.35 0.35 -18.40
CA TYR A 67 -0.38 -0.63 -19.20
C TYR A 67 -1.73 -0.11 -19.73
N GLY A 68 -2.20 1.05 -19.24
CA GLY A 68 -3.48 1.63 -19.64
C GLY A 68 -3.98 2.69 -18.67
N GLU A 69 -5.15 3.27 -18.95
CA GLU A 69 -5.81 4.21 -18.05
C GLU A 69 -6.76 3.45 -17.13
N TYR A 70 -6.29 3.13 -15.92
CA TYR A 70 -7.08 2.35 -14.96
C TYR A 70 -7.80 3.24 -13.96
N LYS A 71 -9.07 2.93 -13.69
CA LYS A 71 -9.79 3.43 -12.53
C LYS A 71 -9.58 2.48 -11.35
N ILE A 72 -8.99 2.99 -10.28
CA ILE A 72 -8.85 2.27 -9.01
C ILE A 72 -10.09 2.55 -8.15
N SER A 73 -10.79 1.50 -7.75
CA SER A 73 -11.92 1.58 -6.82
C SER A 73 -11.61 0.72 -5.60
N LEU A 74 -11.71 1.34 -4.41
CA LEU A 74 -11.45 0.67 -3.14
C LEU A 74 -12.76 0.42 -2.41
N ARG A 75 -12.80 -0.72 -1.71
CA ARG A 75 -13.88 -1.03 -0.78
C ARG A 75 -13.29 -1.67 0.45
N LEU A 76 -13.52 -1.08 1.60
CA LEU A 76 -13.07 -1.60 2.89
C LEU A 76 -14.27 -2.04 3.72
N ASP A 77 -14.35 -3.32 4.03
CA ASP A 77 -15.32 -3.88 4.98
C ASP A 77 -14.63 -4.06 6.35
N LYS A 78 -14.89 -3.14 7.29
CA LYS A 78 -14.36 -3.20 8.67
C LYS A 78 -15.23 -4.09 9.54
N GLN A 79 -14.62 -5.02 10.26
CA GLN A 79 -15.34 -5.93 11.15
C GLN A 79 -15.68 -5.24 12.47
N VAL A 80 -16.97 -4.97 12.71
CA VAL A 80 -17.46 -4.39 13.98
C VAL A 80 -17.73 -5.50 15.00
N LYS A 81 -18.32 -6.61 14.54
CA LYS A 81 -18.58 -7.84 15.31
C LYS A 81 -18.44 -9.04 14.38
N SER A 82 -18.31 -10.24 14.94
CA SER A 82 -18.28 -11.47 14.13
C SER A 82 -19.51 -11.53 13.20
N GLY A 83 -19.27 -11.54 11.89
CA GLY A 83 -20.30 -11.53 10.84
C GLY A 83 -20.96 -10.17 10.54
N ILE A 84 -20.60 -9.08 11.23
CA ILE A 84 -21.16 -7.74 11.00
C ILE A 84 -20.03 -6.80 10.56
N TYR A 85 -20.22 -6.20 9.39
CA TYR A 85 -19.25 -5.33 8.74
C TYR A 85 -19.83 -3.95 8.50
N ASP A 86 -18.97 -2.93 8.62
CA ASP A 86 -19.22 -1.57 8.16
C ASP A 86 -18.39 -1.33 6.89
N THR A 87 -18.98 -0.71 5.87
CA THR A 87 -18.36 -0.63 4.53
C THR A 87 -18.02 0.82 4.18
N PHE A 88 -16.75 1.02 3.82
CA PHE A 88 -16.18 2.29 3.40
C PHE A 88 -15.77 2.22 1.93
N PHE A 89 -15.96 3.33 1.22
CA PHE A 89 -15.59 3.47 -0.20
C PHE A 89 -14.67 4.66 -0.46
N ASP A 90 -14.60 5.60 0.49
CA ASP A 90 -13.83 6.82 0.31
C ASP A 90 -12.34 6.56 0.54
N ILE A 91 -11.49 7.14 -0.30
CA ILE A 91 -10.05 6.87 -0.28
C ILE A 91 -9.45 7.38 1.04
N ASP A 92 -9.89 8.55 1.50
CA ASP A 92 -9.42 9.19 2.74
C ASP A 92 -9.77 8.39 4.01
N ASP A 93 -10.81 7.55 3.94
CA ASP A 93 -11.24 6.66 5.02
C ASP A 93 -10.52 5.31 5.02
N ILE A 94 -9.77 5.02 3.96
CA ILE A 94 -9.11 3.73 3.72
C ILE A 94 -7.58 3.89 3.82
N ILE A 95 -7.02 4.88 3.13
CA ILE A 95 -5.56 5.08 3.03
C ILE A 95 -4.99 5.55 4.37
N ASP A 96 -3.81 5.03 4.71
CA ASP A 96 -3.06 5.29 5.94
C ASP A 96 -3.86 4.99 7.24
N LYS A 97 -4.98 4.26 7.14
CA LYS A 97 -5.72 3.79 8.29
C LYS A 97 -5.24 2.39 8.69
N PRO A 98 -4.92 2.16 9.97
CA PRO A 98 -4.56 0.83 10.44
C PRO A 98 -5.78 -0.10 10.36
N LEU A 99 -5.57 -1.28 9.80
CA LEU A 99 -6.57 -2.34 9.67
C LEU A 99 -6.37 -3.39 10.75
N ARG A 100 -7.44 -4.12 11.05
CA ARG A 100 -7.46 -5.17 12.08
C ARG A 100 -7.72 -6.53 11.47
N VAL A 101 -7.30 -7.57 12.19
CA VAL A 101 -7.61 -8.96 11.79
C VAL A 101 -9.11 -9.12 11.59
N GLY A 102 -9.49 -9.65 10.43
CA GLY A 102 -10.89 -9.86 10.05
C GLY A 102 -11.48 -8.79 9.13
N ASP A 103 -10.84 -7.61 9.02
CA ASP A 103 -11.15 -6.61 8.02
C ASP A 103 -10.86 -7.14 6.61
N ARG A 104 -11.55 -6.59 5.60
CA ARG A 104 -11.37 -6.97 4.19
C ARG A 104 -11.25 -5.73 3.33
N LEU A 105 -10.16 -5.60 2.60
CA LEU A 105 -9.98 -4.54 1.62
C LEU A 105 -10.02 -5.14 0.21
N THR A 106 -10.99 -4.73 -0.58
CA THR A 106 -11.10 -5.07 -1.99
C THR A 106 -10.54 -3.95 -2.86
N ILE A 107 -9.62 -4.29 -3.75
CA ILE A 107 -9.05 -3.41 -4.77
C ILE A 107 -9.60 -3.87 -6.12
N HIS A 108 -10.35 -2.98 -6.76
CA HIS A 108 -10.88 -3.18 -8.10
C HIS A 108 -10.21 -2.21 -9.07
N LEU A 109 -9.53 -2.77 -10.07
CA LEU A 109 -8.91 -2.05 -11.17
C LEU A 109 -9.74 -2.30 -12.43
N LYS A 110 -10.12 -1.23 -13.12
CA LYS A 110 -10.84 -1.33 -14.39
C LYS A 110 -10.27 -0.36 -15.41
N ASP A 111 -9.83 -0.90 -16.55
CA ASP A 111 -9.39 -0.11 -17.69
C ASP A 111 -10.54 0.77 -18.21
N GLN A 112 -10.25 2.05 -18.43
CA GLN A 112 -11.19 3.03 -18.96
C GLN A 112 -11.22 3.02 -20.49
N ASP A 113 -10.13 2.60 -21.11
CA ASP A 113 -9.97 2.61 -22.56
C ASP A 113 -10.16 1.24 -23.18
N MET A 114 -10.48 1.23 -24.47
CA MET A 114 -10.51 0.01 -25.26
C MET A 114 -9.11 -0.28 -25.79
N SER A 115 -8.64 -1.50 -25.62
CA SER A 115 -7.37 -1.91 -26.20
C SER A 115 -7.45 -1.96 -27.72
N LEU A 116 -6.30 -2.02 -28.40
CA LEU A 116 -6.26 -2.22 -29.86
C LEU A 116 -6.89 -3.56 -30.28
N PHE A 117 -6.81 -4.57 -29.42
CA PHE A 117 -7.50 -5.84 -29.62
C PHE A 117 -9.01 -5.66 -29.62
N ASP A 118 -9.56 -4.96 -28.63
CA ASP A 118 -11.00 -4.67 -28.52
C ASP A 118 -11.47 -3.81 -29.69
N SER A 119 -10.66 -2.84 -30.09
CA SER A 119 -10.92 -1.98 -31.25
C SER A 119 -11.00 -2.79 -32.55
N LEU A 120 -10.13 -3.80 -32.71
CA LEU A 120 -10.15 -4.69 -33.88
C LEU A 120 -11.33 -5.67 -33.85
N LEU A 121 -11.64 -6.25 -32.69
CA LEU A 121 -12.81 -7.11 -32.53
C LEU A 121 -14.12 -6.38 -32.84
N ASN A 122 -14.20 -5.11 -32.46
CA ASN A 122 -15.36 -4.25 -32.69
C ASN A 122 -15.30 -3.50 -34.03
N ALA A 123 -14.26 -3.70 -34.84
CA ALA A 123 -14.17 -3.08 -36.15
C ALA A 123 -15.31 -3.55 -37.05
N THR A 124 -16.04 -2.61 -37.64
CA THR A 124 -17.17 -2.94 -38.50
C THR A 124 -16.66 -3.54 -39.81
N ILE A 125 -16.90 -4.84 -40.01
CA ILE A 125 -16.68 -5.49 -41.30
C ILE A 125 -17.88 -5.15 -42.20
N PRO A 126 -17.68 -4.64 -43.44
CA PRO A 126 -18.78 -4.31 -44.34
C PRO A 126 -19.75 -5.50 -44.52
N GLY A 127 -21.02 -5.31 -44.15
CA GLY A 127 -22.06 -6.35 -44.23
C GLY A 127 -22.29 -7.14 -42.94
N TYR A 128 -21.48 -6.95 -41.90
CA TYR A 128 -21.64 -7.61 -40.60
C TYR A 128 -21.63 -6.57 -39.47
N ARG A 129 -22.75 -6.42 -38.76
CA ARG A 129 -22.78 -5.65 -37.49
C ARG A 129 -22.33 -6.59 -36.38
N SER A 130 -21.12 -6.41 -35.85
CA SER A 130 -20.75 -7.09 -34.61
C SER A 130 -21.58 -6.52 -33.45
N SER A 131 -22.05 -7.40 -32.56
CA SER A 131 -22.41 -7.00 -31.20
C SER A 131 -21.17 -6.40 -30.54
N PHE A 132 -21.32 -5.28 -29.83
CA PHE A 132 -20.22 -4.69 -29.08
C PHE A 132 -19.71 -5.70 -28.04
N PHE A 133 -18.43 -6.07 -28.17
CA PHE A 133 -17.73 -6.92 -27.20
C PHE A 133 -16.91 -6.03 -26.28
N ASP A 134 -17.28 -5.99 -25.00
CA ASP A 134 -16.50 -5.35 -23.96
C ASP A 134 -15.59 -6.38 -23.31
N ASN A 135 -14.30 -6.30 -23.63
CA ASN A 135 -13.24 -7.16 -23.11
C ASN A 135 -12.19 -6.33 -22.35
N ARG A 136 -12.59 -5.18 -21.79
CA ARG A 136 -11.68 -4.36 -21.00
C ARG A 136 -11.03 -5.16 -19.87
N ILE A 137 -9.80 -4.79 -19.57
CA ILE A 137 -9.02 -5.43 -18.51
C ILE A 137 -9.61 -5.03 -17.16
N GLU A 138 -10.07 -6.02 -16.41
CA GLU A 138 -10.57 -5.87 -15.04
C GLU A 138 -9.80 -6.80 -14.11
N SER A 139 -9.44 -6.29 -12.94
CA SER A 139 -8.76 -7.04 -11.88
C SER A 139 -9.40 -6.77 -10.53
N VAL A 140 -9.77 -7.82 -9.80
CA VAL A 140 -10.39 -7.71 -8.48
C VAL A 140 -9.69 -8.63 -7.50
N TYR A 141 -9.06 -8.05 -6.49
CA TYR A 141 -8.46 -8.79 -5.39
C TYR A 141 -8.97 -8.28 -4.05
N THR A 142 -9.14 -9.20 -3.09
CA THR A 142 -9.53 -8.88 -1.73
C THR A 142 -8.45 -9.32 -0.76
N ALA A 143 -7.82 -8.35 -0.10
CA ALA A 143 -6.92 -8.58 1.00
C ALA A 143 -7.73 -8.87 2.27
N VAL A 144 -7.62 -10.10 2.79
CA VAL A 144 -8.18 -10.47 4.10
C VAL A 144 -7.10 -10.27 5.13
N ILE A 145 -7.32 -9.34 6.06
CA ILE A 145 -6.29 -8.92 7.01
C ILE A 145 -6.01 -10.06 8.00
N SER A 146 -4.79 -10.57 7.94
CA SER A 146 -4.35 -11.75 8.69
C SER A 146 -3.59 -11.43 9.97
N LYS A 147 -3.05 -10.21 10.07
CA LYS A 147 -2.30 -9.70 11.23
C LYS A 147 -2.83 -8.32 11.62
N ASN A 148 -2.62 -7.92 12.88
CA ASN A 148 -2.89 -6.54 13.26
C ASN A 148 -1.75 -5.65 12.77
N TYR A 149 -2.06 -4.39 12.49
CA TYR A 149 -1.02 -3.39 12.19
C TYR A 149 -0.06 -3.25 13.37
N ILE A 150 1.24 -3.24 13.06
CA ILE A 150 2.34 -3.05 14.00
C ILE A 150 3.17 -1.88 13.46
N ASP A 151 3.20 -0.76 14.19
CA ASP A 151 3.97 0.41 13.80
C ASP A 151 5.45 0.21 14.18
N LEU A 152 6.22 -0.35 13.24
CA LEU A 152 7.65 -0.56 13.41
C LEU A 152 8.43 0.62 12.84
N VAL A 153 9.30 1.20 13.67
CA VAL A 153 10.23 2.27 13.29
C VAL A 153 11.66 1.83 13.53
N LYS A 154 12.62 2.46 12.83
CA LYS A 154 14.04 2.16 13.03
C LYS A 154 14.62 2.94 14.20
N GLY A 155 15.69 2.45 14.80
CA GLY A 155 16.37 3.12 15.91
C GLY A 155 16.82 4.55 15.58
N TYR A 156 17.25 4.82 14.35
CA TYR A 156 17.57 6.21 13.95
C TYR A 156 16.34 7.13 13.96
N ASP A 157 15.14 6.62 13.68
CA ASP A 157 13.89 7.38 13.80
C ASP A 157 13.56 7.66 15.26
N VAL A 158 13.80 6.69 16.16
CA VAL A 158 13.66 6.87 17.61
C VAL A 158 14.56 8.01 18.10
N ILE A 159 15.84 7.99 17.70
CA ILE A 159 16.81 9.03 18.06
C ILE A 159 16.39 10.39 17.49
N ALA A 160 15.88 10.41 16.25
CA ALA A 160 15.38 11.63 15.63
C ALA A 160 14.16 12.20 16.37
N ASP A 161 13.23 11.34 16.81
CA ASP A 161 12.05 11.76 17.58
C ASP A 161 12.44 12.28 18.97
N ILE A 162 13.38 11.66 19.68
CA ILE A 162 13.94 12.19 20.94
C ILE A 162 14.44 13.62 20.75
N ARG A 163 15.21 13.85 19.69
CA ARG A 163 15.72 15.19 19.37
C ARG A 163 14.62 16.16 18.98
N LYS A 164 13.63 15.72 18.19
CA LYS A 164 12.53 16.56 17.72
C LYS A 164 11.68 17.08 18.88
N TYR A 165 11.35 16.24 19.86
CA TYR A 165 10.50 16.59 21.00
C TYR A 165 11.29 17.05 22.24
N SER A 166 12.61 17.22 22.13
CA SER A 166 13.49 17.64 23.23
C SER A 166 13.07 18.93 23.95
N ASN A 167 12.40 19.85 23.26
CA ASN A 167 11.92 21.12 23.81
C ASN A 167 10.40 21.14 24.06
N ASP A 168 9.71 20.03 23.83
CA ASP A 168 8.27 19.93 24.00
C ASP A 168 7.95 19.36 25.39
N GLU A 169 7.57 20.23 26.31
CA GLU A 169 7.23 19.87 27.69
C GLU A 169 5.96 19.00 27.80
N SER A 170 5.17 18.91 26.73
CA SER A 170 3.93 18.12 26.70
C SER A 170 4.13 16.65 26.30
N VAL A 171 5.31 16.30 25.79
CA VAL A 171 5.61 14.98 25.25
C VAL A 171 6.73 14.32 26.04
N ALA A 172 6.47 13.10 26.53
CA ALA A 172 7.53 12.20 26.98
C ALA A 172 7.80 11.10 25.95
N ILE A 173 9.04 10.62 25.90
CA ILE A 173 9.45 9.48 25.08
C ILE A 173 10.00 8.39 25.99
N LEU A 174 9.41 7.21 25.97
CA LEU A 174 9.92 6.03 26.67
C LEU A 174 10.60 5.09 25.67
N VAL A 175 11.87 4.78 25.86
CA VAL A 175 12.58 3.79 25.03
C VAL A 175 12.91 2.57 25.87
N ILE A 176 12.39 1.42 25.47
CA ILE A 176 12.66 0.10 26.05
C ILE A 176 13.54 -0.65 25.07
N THR A 177 14.74 -1.02 25.53
CA THR A 177 15.69 -1.82 24.75
C THR A 177 15.65 -3.28 25.22
N LYS A 178 16.32 -4.18 24.49
CA LYS A 178 16.48 -5.58 24.94
C LYS A 178 17.27 -5.72 26.25
N LEU A 179 18.13 -4.76 26.55
CA LEU A 179 19.02 -4.78 27.72
C LEU A 179 18.43 -4.00 28.91
N ASN A 180 17.45 -3.13 28.68
CA ASN A 180 16.70 -2.43 29.71
C ASN A 180 15.19 -2.56 29.50
N SER A 181 14.59 -3.57 30.14
CA SER A 181 13.16 -3.85 30.09
C SER A 181 12.29 -2.82 30.82
N SER A 182 12.86 -2.05 31.75
CA SER A 182 12.18 -0.93 32.42
C SER A 182 12.12 0.32 31.54
N GLY A 183 13.01 0.40 30.55
CA GLY A 183 13.18 1.54 29.64
C GLY A 183 13.83 2.76 30.28
N LYS A 184 14.08 3.77 29.44
CA LYS A 184 14.56 5.10 29.82
C LYS A 184 13.61 6.15 29.25
N PHE A 185 13.25 7.14 30.05
CA PHE A 185 12.42 8.26 29.63
C PHE A 185 13.28 9.41 29.13
N TYR A 186 12.85 10.05 28.05
CA TYR A 186 13.40 11.27 27.48
C TYR A 186 12.32 12.36 27.42
N GLY A 187 12.71 13.60 27.69
CA GLY A 187 11.84 14.77 27.77
C GLY A 187 12.26 15.70 28.89
N SER A 188 11.45 16.73 29.16
CA SER A 188 11.66 17.63 30.29
C SER A 188 11.06 17.08 31.58
N ALA A 189 11.70 17.35 32.72
CA ALA A 189 11.22 17.05 34.08
C ALA A 189 9.90 17.75 34.44
N SER A 190 9.46 18.70 33.62
CA SER A 190 8.12 19.29 33.70
C SER A 190 7.02 18.28 33.34
N HIS A 191 7.34 17.24 32.57
CA HIS A 191 6.39 16.20 32.17
C HIS A 191 6.22 15.14 33.26
N VAL A 192 4.98 14.69 33.49
CA VAL A 192 4.61 13.78 34.60
C VAL A 192 5.32 12.41 34.57
N TYR A 193 5.84 11.99 33.41
CA TYR A 193 6.55 10.72 33.25
C TYR A 193 8.08 10.83 33.33
N VAL A 194 8.62 12.05 33.41
CA VAL A 194 10.06 12.28 33.35
C VAL A 194 10.51 12.81 34.72
N ASP A 195 11.24 12.00 35.47
CA ASP A 195 11.66 12.38 36.82
C ASP A 195 12.78 13.45 36.81
N THR A 196 13.62 13.45 35.77
CA THR A 196 14.76 14.36 35.58
C THR A 196 14.93 14.74 34.11
N ASP A 197 15.31 15.98 33.82
CA ASP A 197 15.51 16.45 32.43
C ASP A 197 16.48 15.53 31.70
N ASN A 198 15.98 14.90 30.64
CA ASN A 198 16.74 13.98 29.79
C ASN A 198 16.32 14.21 28.34
N THR A 199 16.78 15.30 27.74
CA THR A 199 16.29 15.77 26.44
C THR A 199 17.16 15.33 25.26
N VAL A 200 18.27 14.64 25.54
CA VAL A 200 19.27 14.26 24.54
C VAL A 200 19.62 12.79 24.70
N TYR A 201 19.69 12.06 23.59
CA TYR A 201 20.22 10.70 23.55
C TYR A 201 21.73 10.71 23.36
N GLY A 202 22.43 9.85 24.08
CA GLY A 202 23.87 9.65 24.00
C GLY A 202 24.67 10.57 24.93
N ASP A 203 24.08 11.04 26.03
CA ASP A 203 24.76 11.86 27.03
C ASP A 203 25.22 11.05 28.26
N THR A 204 24.66 9.85 28.45
CA THR A 204 25.00 8.96 29.57
C THR A 204 25.79 7.72 29.14
N GLN A 205 26.62 7.21 30.05
CA GLN A 205 27.52 6.08 29.78
C GLN A 205 26.77 4.77 29.43
N ASP A 206 25.55 4.61 29.93
CA ASP A 206 24.66 3.47 29.64
C ASP A 206 24.02 3.53 28.24
N GLU A 207 24.20 4.62 27.50
CA GLU A 207 23.80 4.78 26.10
C GLU A 207 25.02 4.68 25.16
N TRP A 208 26.22 4.44 25.70
CA TRP A 208 27.45 4.42 24.92
C TRP A 208 27.95 3.01 24.66
N GLY A 209 28.40 2.80 23.43
CA GLY A 209 28.87 1.52 22.93
C GLY A 209 27.73 0.50 22.80
N ASN A 210 27.90 -0.50 21.93
CA ASN A 210 26.89 -1.53 21.65
C ASN A 210 26.57 -2.44 22.87
N THR A 211 27.11 -2.11 24.04
CA THR A 211 26.93 -2.80 25.34
C THR A 211 26.15 -1.96 26.35
N GLY A 212 25.89 -0.68 26.06
CA GLY A 212 25.08 0.17 26.91
C GLY A 212 23.65 -0.38 27.05
N VAL A 213 23.12 -0.44 28.26
CA VAL A 213 21.78 -1.00 28.50
C VAL A 213 20.68 -0.17 27.84
N ASN A 214 20.93 1.12 27.60
CA ASN A 214 20.02 2.05 26.91
C ASN A 214 20.48 2.38 25.49
N TYR A 215 21.46 1.64 24.95
CA TYR A 215 21.93 1.84 23.58
C TYR A 215 20.83 1.50 22.56
N ILE A 216 20.49 2.47 21.74
CA ILE A 216 19.57 2.36 20.61
C ILE A 216 20.40 1.96 19.38
N PHE A 217 20.18 0.76 18.88
CA PHE A 217 20.78 0.33 17.61
C PHE A 217 20.07 1.04 16.46
N ASP A 218 20.81 1.82 15.66
CA ASP A 218 20.26 2.60 14.53
C ASP A 218 19.36 1.76 13.61
N ASN A 219 19.77 0.54 13.28
CA ASN A 219 19.03 -0.38 12.41
C ASN A 219 18.09 -1.35 13.15
N GLY A 220 17.99 -1.22 14.48
CA GLY A 220 17.08 -2.01 15.30
C GLY A 220 15.63 -1.65 15.01
N ASP A 221 14.75 -2.65 15.08
CA ASP A 221 13.31 -2.45 14.95
C ASP A 221 12.68 -2.14 16.31
N PHE A 222 11.89 -1.08 16.36
CA PHE A 222 11.16 -0.65 17.54
C PHE A 222 9.67 -0.57 17.24
N LEU A 223 8.87 -1.20 18.09
CA LEU A 223 7.42 -0.99 18.12
C LEU A 223 7.12 0.38 18.71
N ARG A 224 6.45 1.26 17.94
CA ARG A 224 5.99 2.56 18.39
C ARG A 224 4.54 2.49 18.87
N GLU A 225 4.30 2.97 20.08
CA GLU A 225 2.98 3.15 20.68
C GLU A 225 2.83 4.62 21.07
N VAL A 226 1.75 5.29 20.64
CA VAL A 226 1.50 6.70 20.94
C VAL A 226 0.27 6.80 21.85
N GLU A 227 0.45 7.39 23.03
CA GLU A 227 -0.62 7.82 23.91
C GLU A 227 -0.92 9.31 23.66
N VAL A 228 -2.19 9.64 23.54
CA VAL A 228 -2.67 11.03 23.30
C VAL A 228 -3.57 11.50 24.44
N TYR A 229 -3.52 12.78 24.75
CA TYR A 229 -4.46 13.45 25.63
C TYR A 229 -5.88 13.50 25.01
N PRO A 230 -6.94 13.77 25.81
CA PRO A 230 -8.31 13.87 25.31
C PRO A 230 -8.54 14.95 24.24
N ASP A 231 -7.66 15.95 24.17
CA ASP A 231 -7.67 17.03 23.16
C ASP A 231 -6.92 16.64 21.87
N GLY A 232 -6.34 15.44 21.81
CA GLY A 232 -5.62 14.91 20.66
C GLY A 232 -4.13 15.24 20.63
N LEU A 233 -3.59 15.96 21.62
CA LEU A 233 -2.15 16.22 21.71
C LEU A 233 -1.39 14.96 22.13
N ILE A 234 -0.16 14.81 21.64
CA ILE A 234 0.70 13.68 22.00
C ILE A 234 1.09 13.81 23.47
N LYS A 235 0.96 12.72 24.22
CA LYS A 235 1.30 12.64 25.65
C LYS A 235 2.57 11.82 25.89
N LEU A 236 2.61 10.61 25.32
CA LEU A 236 3.71 9.69 25.50
C LEU A 236 3.94 8.93 24.19
N ILE A 237 5.19 8.87 23.74
CA ILE A 237 5.60 7.97 22.68
C ILE A 237 6.47 6.88 23.28
N LYS A 238 6.04 5.64 23.17
CA LYS A 238 6.76 4.48 23.71
C LYS A 238 7.33 3.67 22.56
N TYR A 239 8.63 3.44 22.60
CA TYR A 239 9.37 2.59 21.67
C TYR A 239 9.82 1.33 22.39
N SER A 240 9.45 0.16 21.88
CA SER A 240 9.85 -1.13 22.44
C SER A 240 10.62 -1.95 21.41
N GLN A 241 11.91 -2.19 21.67
CA GLN A 241 12.77 -2.94 20.75
C GLN A 241 12.28 -4.38 20.58
N GLN A 242 12.18 -4.84 19.32
CA GLN A 242 11.76 -6.20 18.95
C GLN A 242 12.94 -7.15 18.78
#